data_AF-A0A444XJP8-F1
#
_entry.id   AF-A0A444XJP8-F1
#
_cell.length_a   1.000
_cell.length_b   1.000
_cell.length_c   1.000
_cell.angle_alpha   90.00
_cell.angle_beta   90.00
_cell.angle_gamma   90.00
#
_symmetry.space_group_name_H-M   'P 1'
#
loop_
_entity.id
_entity.type
_entity.pdbx_description
1 polymer ?
#
loop_
_entity_poly.entity_id
_entity_poly.type
_entity_poly.pdbx_seq_one_letter_code
_entity_poly.pdbx_strand_id
1 'polypeptide(L)'
;MVSFDIEEEEKETALKQHSEKIALAFGLIHTEPGTTLRIVKNLRVCEDCHSAFKLVSRVYSRNIIMRDRARYHHFINGVCSCKDFW
;
A
#
# COMPACT_ATOMS: atom_id res chain seq x y z
N MET A 1 14.78 20.47 16.73
CA MET A 1 15.56 20.46 15.48
C MET A 1 16.63 19.39 15.63
N VAL A 2 16.38 18.18 15.14
CA VAL A 2 17.42 17.22 14.70
C VAL A 2 16.73 16.35 13.65
N SER A 3 16.91 16.71 12.38
CA SER A 3 16.74 15.76 11.28
C SER A 3 17.93 14.82 11.43
N PHE A 4 17.69 13.58 11.87
CA PHE A 4 18.69 12.55 11.60
C PHE A 4 18.61 12.37 10.09
N ASP A 5 19.62 12.89 9.40
CA ASP A 5 19.82 12.68 7.97
C ASP A 5 20.11 11.19 7.76
N ILE A 6 19.03 10.40 7.74
CA ILE A 6 19.03 9.03 7.24
C ILE A 6 19.44 9.17 5.78
N GLU A 7 20.57 8.58 5.42
CA GLU A 7 21.08 8.56 4.06
C GLU A 7 19.96 8.07 3.12
N GLU A 8 19.81 8.67 1.93
CA GLU A 8 18.67 8.39 1.03
C GLU A 8 18.48 6.89 0.75
N GLU A 9 19.58 6.14 0.74
CA GLU A 9 19.61 4.70 0.54
C GLU A 9 18.97 3.91 1.71
N GLU A 10 19.17 4.34 2.96
CA GLU A 10 18.50 3.77 4.14
C GLU A 10 17.01 4.11 4.15
N LYS A 11 16.64 5.33 3.73
CA LYS A 11 15.24 5.76 3.60
C LYS A 11 14.52 4.94 2.53
N GLU A 12 15.15 4.71 1.37
CA GLU A 12 14.63 3.83 0.34
C GLU A 12 14.49 2.39 0.82
N THR A 13 15.45 1.90 1.59
CA THR A 13 15.44 0.53 2.12
C THR A 13 14.30 0.33 3.11
N ALA A 14 14.06 1.29 4.00
CA ALA A 14 12.91 1.29 4.90
C ALA A 14 11.58 1.29 4.12
N LEU A 15 11.47 2.12 3.07
CA LEU A 15 10.28 2.17 2.20
C LEU A 15 10.06 0.87 1.39
N LYS A 16 11.12 0.13 1.07
CA LYS A 16 11.07 -1.20 0.43
C LYS A 16 10.61 -2.28 1.42
N GLN A 17 10.93 -2.13 2.71
CA GLN A 17 10.62 -3.11 3.77
C GLN A 17 9.23 -2.96 4.40
N HIS A 18 8.41 -2.03 3.91
CA HIS A 18 7.03 -1.91 4.35
C HIS A 18 6.25 -3.20 4.08
N SER A 19 5.81 -3.86 5.15
CA SER A 19 5.07 -5.11 5.12
C SER A 19 3.83 -5.09 4.21
N GLU A 20 3.24 -3.91 3.99
CA GLU A 20 2.10 -3.70 3.09
C GLU A 20 2.47 -3.99 1.63
N LYS A 21 3.66 -3.58 1.19
CA LYS A 21 4.13 -3.83 -0.18
C LYS A 21 4.44 -5.32 -0.39
N ILE A 22 5.01 -5.97 0.61
CA ILE A 22 5.27 -7.41 0.59
C ILE A 22 3.94 -8.19 0.52
N ALA A 23 2.96 -7.83 1.36
CA ALA A 23 1.63 -8.46 1.33
C ALA A 23 0.94 -8.25 -0.03
N LEU A 24 1.07 -7.07 -0.63
CA LEU A 24 0.53 -6.78 -1.95
C LEU A 24 1.19 -7.63 -3.04
N ALA A 25 2.53 -7.69 -3.07
CA ALA A 25 3.28 -8.51 -4.01
C ALA A 25 2.91 -10.00 -3.88
N PHE A 26 2.84 -10.50 -2.64
CA PHE A 26 2.44 -11.88 -2.37
C PHE A 26 1.03 -12.17 -2.89
N GLY A 27 0.07 -11.28 -2.63
CA GLY A 27 -1.31 -11.40 -3.11
C GLY A 27 -1.41 -11.38 -4.64
N LEU A 28 -0.61 -10.57 -5.33
CA LEU A 28 -0.57 -10.54 -6.79
C LEU A 28 -0.04 -11.84 -7.38
N ILE A 29 1.01 -12.42 -6.79
CA ILE A 29 1.66 -13.64 -7.28
C ILE A 29 0.76 -14.88 -7.07
N HIS A 30 0.04 -14.94 -5.96
CA HIS A 30 -0.67 -16.15 -5.52
C HIS A 30 -2.17 -16.16 -5.83
N THR A 31 -2.70 -15.13 -6.50
CA THR A 31 -4.14 -15.07 -6.84
C THR A 31 -4.36 -14.85 -8.33
N GLU A 32 -5.41 -15.46 -8.87
CA GLU A 32 -5.77 -15.29 -10.28
C GLU A 32 -6.13 -13.84 -10.62
N PRO A 33 -5.81 -13.34 -11.84
CA PRO A 33 -6.19 -12.01 -12.31
C PRO A 33 -7.63 -11.64 -11.99
N GLY A 34 -7.87 -10.39 -11.57
CA GLY A 34 -9.21 -9.90 -11.19
C GLY A 34 -9.68 -10.30 -9.78
N THR A 35 -9.04 -11.26 -9.11
CA THR A 35 -9.34 -11.57 -7.70
C THR A 35 -9.13 -10.33 -6.82
N THR A 36 -10.09 -10.04 -5.94
CA THR A 36 -9.98 -8.93 -4.98
C THR A 36 -8.97 -9.27 -3.89
N LEU A 37 -7.95 -8.43 -3.72
CA LEU A 37 -6.96 -8.58 -2.65
C LEU A 37 -7.47 -7.95 -1.36
N ARG A 38 -7.36 -8.66 -0.24
CA ARG A 38 -7.75 -8.16 1.09
C ARG A 38 -6.55 -8.17 2.02
N ILE A 39 -6.15 -6.99 2.51
CA ILE A 39 -4.97 -6.80 3.35
C ILE A 39 -5.39 -6.11 4.65
N VAL A 40 -4.93 -6.61 5.79
CA VAL A 40 -5.24 -6.03 7.11
C VAL A 40 -3.94 -5.66 7.80
N LYS A 41 -3.89 -4.45 8.37
CA LYS A 41 -2.75 -3.96 9.16
C LYS A 41 -3.24 -3.30 10.45
N ASN A 42 -2.40 -3.37 11.48
CA ASN A 42 -2.69 -2.78 12.81
C ASN A 42 -2.18 -1.34 12.95
N LEU A 43 -1.39 -0.84 11.99
CA LEU A 43 -0.90 0.54 11.95
C LEU A 43 -1.72 1.36 10.95
N ARG A 44 -1.49 2.67 10.88
CA ARG A 44 -2.06 3.55 9.83
C ARG A 44 -1.22 3.46 8.56
N VAL A 45 -1.84 3.46 7.37
CA VAL A 45 -1.08 3.42 6.10
C VAL A 45 -0.29 4.71 5.89
N CYS A 46 0.96 4.58 5.44
CA CYS A 46 1.75 5.74 5.05
C CYS A 46 1.40 6.16 3.62
N GLU A 47 1.73 7.40 3.26
CA GLU A 47 1.43 7.98 1.95
C GLU A 47 2.06 7.17 0.79
N ASP A 48 3.28 6.69 0.96
CA ASP A 48 4.00 5.89 -0.05
C ASP A 48 3.31 4.54 -0.30
N CYS A 49 2.99 3.77 0.75
CA CYS A 49 2.22 2.54 0.59
C CYS A 49 0.84 2.81 0.01
N HIS A 50 0.17 3.87 0.46
CA HIS A 50 -1.13 4.26 -0.10
C HIS A 50 -1.05 4.53 -1.61
N SER A 51 0.01 5.21 -2.06
CA SER A 51 0.26 5.49 -3.47
C SER A 51 0.63 4.25 -4.28
N ALA A 52 1.43 3.34 -3.71
CA ALA A 52 1.74 2.05 -4.33
C ALA A 52 0.49 1.20 -4.57
N PHE A 53 -0.43 1.15 -3.61
CA PHE A 53 -1.69 0.41 -3.74
C PHE A 53 -2.60 1.00 -4.81
N LYS A 54 -2.70 2.33 -4.89
CA LYS A 54 -3.37 3.03 -6.01
C LYS A 54 -2.76 2.59 -7.34
N LEU A 55 -1.45 2.74 -7.51
CA LEU A 55 -0.77 2.41 -8.77
C LEU A 55 -1.04 0.95 -9.18
N VAL A 56 -0.87 0.01 -8.25
CA VAL A 56 -1.10 -1.42 -8.50
C VAL A 56 -2.55 -1.71 -8.88
N SER A 57 -3.53 -1.09 -8.22
CA SER A 57 -4.95 -1.28 -8.57
C SER A 57 -5.25 -0.90 -10.02
N ARG A 58 -4.58 0.14 -10.55
CA ARG A 58 -4.71 0.59 -11.93
C ARG A 58 -3.97 -0.31 -12.91
N VAL A 59 -2.70 -0.62 -12.65
CA VAL A 59 -1.84 -1.36 -13.59
C VAL A 59 -2.28 -2.81 -13.72
N TYR A 60 -2.60 -3.47 -12.61
CA TYR A 60 -3.01 -4.88 -12.60
C TYR A 60 -4.52 -5.08 -12.73
N SER A 61 -5.31 -3.99 -12.85
CA SER A 61 -6.77 -4.02 -12.83
C SER A 61 -7.30 -4.83 -11.65
N ARG A 62 -6.76 -4.55 -10.45
CA ARG A 62 -7.06 -5.28 -9.21
C ARG A 62 -7.82 -4.38 -8.25
N ASN A 63 -8.95 -4.88 -7.77
CA ASN A 63 -9.61 -4.29 -6.61
C ASN A 63 -8.85 -4.71 -5.35
N ILE A 64 -8.45 -3.73 -4.52
CA ILE A 64 -7.74 -3.99 -3.26
C ILE A 64 -8.53 -3.35 -2.13
N ILE A 65 -8.80 -4.14 -1.09
CA ILE A 65 -9.42 -3.68 0.15
C ILE A 65 -8.35 -3.78 1.24
N MET A 66 -7.92 -2.64 1.75
CA MET A 66 -7.03 -2.57 2.91
C MET A 66 -7.81 -2.08 4.12
N ARG A 67 -7.72 -2.82 5.23
CA ARG A 67 -8.10 -2.31 6.54
C ARG A 67 -6.84 -1.87 7.27
N ASP A 68 -6.81 -0.62 7.71
CA ASP A 68 -5.79 -0.15 8.62
C ASP A 68 -6.40 0.17 10.00
N ARG A 69 -5.61 0.74 10.92
CA ARG A 69 -6.11 1.10 12.26
C ARG A 69 -7.26 2.11 12.24
N ALA A 70 -7.29 3.00 11.26
CA ALA A 70 -8.20 4.13 11.22
C ALA A 70 -9.44 3.86 10.38
N ARG A 71 -9.31 3.15 9.25
CA ARG A 71 -10.38 3.01 8.26
C ARG A 71 -10.16 1.86 7.27
N TYR A 72 -11.14 1.69 6.41
CA TYR A 72 -11.02 0.89 5.19
C TYR A 72 -10.63 1.77 4.00
N HIS A 73 -9.72 1.26 3.20
CA HIS A 73 -9.24 1.83 1.95
C HIS A 73 -9.65 0.88 0.83
N HIS A 74 -10.48 1.37 -0.10
CA HIS A 74 -10.86 0.63 -1.29
C HIS A 74 -10.13 1.23 -2.48
N PHE A 75 -9.14 0.50 -3.01
CA PHE A 75 -8.37 0.90 -4.18
C PHE A 75 -8.98 0.27 -5.43
N ILE A 76 -9.45 1.13 -6.33
CA ILE A 76 -10.09 0.74 -7.59
C ILE A 76 -9.57 1.69 -8.67
N ASN A 77 -8.97 1.13 -9.73
CA ASN A 77 -8.49 1.88 -10.91
C ASN A 77 -7.61 3.10 -10.58
N GLY A 78 -6.77 3.01 -9.56
CA GLY A 78 -5.87 4.11 -9.18
C GLY A 78 -6.43 5.08 -8.16
N VAL A 79 -7.67 4.90 -7.71
CA VAL A 79 -8.35 5.78 -6.76
C VAL A 79 -8.60 5.03 -5.47
N CYS A 80 -8.40 5.71 -4.34
CA CYS A 80 -8.78 5.19 -3.03
C CYS A 80 -10.05 5.89 -2.51
N SER A 81 -10.94 5.13 -1.88
CA SER A 81 -12.14 5.65 -1.22
C SER A 81 -11.86 6.67 -0.10
N CYS A 82 -10.64 6.70 0.45
CA CYS A 82 -10.29 7.58 1.56
C CYS A 82 -9.99 9.03 1.13
N LYS A 83 -10.02 9.34 -0.18
CA LYS A 83 -9.69 10.67 -0.75
C LYS A 83 -8.31 11.19 -0.33
N ASP A 84 -7.34 10.30 -0.31
CA ASP A 84 -5.94 10.61 0.05
C ASP A 84 -5.74 11.07 1.49
N PHE A 85 -6.59 10.65 2.42
CA PHE A 85 -6.39 10.88 3.85
C PHE A 85 -5.65 9.73 4.55
N TRP A 86 -4.76 9.03 3.82
CA TRP A 86 -3.98 7.81 4.20
C TRP A 86 -4.12 7.40 5.66
#